data_AF-A0A7Z9VFB6-F1
#
_entry.id   AF-A0A7Z9VFB6-F1
#
_cell.length_a   1.000
_cell.length_b   1.000
_cell.length_c   1.000
_cell.angle_alpha   90.00
_cell.angle_beta   90.00
_cell.angle_gamma   90.00
#
_symmetry.space_group_name_H-M   'P 1'
#
loop_
_entity.id
_entity.type
_entity.pdbx_description
1 polymer ?
#
loop_
_entity_poly.entity_id
_entity_poly.type
_entity_poly.pdbx_seq_one_letter_code
_entity_poly.pdbx_strand_id
1 'polypeptide(L)'
;ALFGASRAYEGFLPPPGDGKSFDERVAIFSQRFLDRGEDGAAQIFLNLFDPDYLLENDLVFIGSPETVTRKLHDAAAKGLFNTFMGEFNFSDLPEDVVPITATVPSPDDFDDPAKREAVKMALEYMDLSPGTPMTEIPIDFAFVGACTNGRLEDIRAAAAIAKGRKVAEGVTALIVPGSGLIKEQAEQEGLADILIDAGFEWREPGCSMCLAMNPDKVPPGKRCAATSNRNFKGRQGRDSRTHLVSPAMAVAAAVTGKLTDVRELD
;
A
#
# COMPACT_ATOMS: atom_id res chain seq x y z
N ALA A 1 10.94 3.53 -27.26
CA ALA A 1 11.05 3.00 -25.88
C ALA A 1 9.68 2.80 -25.18
N LEU A 2 8.54 3.03 -25.85
CA LEU A 2 7.18 2.84 -25.30
C LEU A 2 6.61 1.41 -25.44
N PHE A 3 7.24 0.55 -26.25
CA PHE A 3 6.79 -0.83 -26.50
C PHE A 3 6.92 -1.79 -25.29
N GLY A 4 7.64 -1.40 -24.23
CA GLY A 4 7.82 -2.25 -23.04
C GLY A 4 6.65 -2.19 -22.07
N ALA A 5 5.94 -1.05 -22.01
CA ALA A 5 4.82 -0.85 -21.09
C ALA A 5 3.53 -1.56 -21.56
N SER A 6 3.37 -1.77 -22.88
CA SER A 6 2.19 -2.45 -23.44
C SER A 6 2.10 -3.94 -23.04
N ARG A 7 3.24 -4.61 -22.86
CA ARG A 7 3.28 -6.04 -22.46
C ARG A 7 2.83 -6.30 -21.02
N ALA A 8 2.92 -5.31 -20.13
CA ALA A 8 2.48 -5.48 -18.74
C ALA A 8 0.97 -5.70 -18.63
N TYR A 9 0.21 -5.24 -19.63
CA TYR A 9 -1.25 -5.31 -19.65
C TYR A 9 -1.80 -6.49 -20.47
N GLU A 10 -0.94 -7.25 -21.17
CA GLU A 10 -1.34 -8.49 -21.86
C GLU A 10 -1.98 -9.51 -20.91
N GLY A 11 -1.63 -9.48 -19.62
CA GLY A 11 -2.19 -10.37 -18.60
C GLY A 11 -3.67 -10.16 -18.29
N PHE A 12 -4.27 -9.03 -18.72
CA PHE A 12 -5.70 -8.78 -18.59
C PHE A 12 -6.52 -9.32 -19.76
N LEU A 13 -5.86 -9.68 -20.87
CA LEU A 13 -6.49 -10.27 -22.03
C LEU A 13 -6.51 -11.79 -21.91
N PRO A 14 -7.51 -12.48 -22.50
CA PRO A 14 -7.48 -13.94 -22.64
C PRO A 14 -6.14 -14.38 -23.23
N PRO A 15 -5.52 -15.47 -22.74
CA PRO A 15 -4.20 -15.90 -23.21
C PRO A 15 -4.20 -16.05 -24.74
N PRO A 16 -3.08 -15.72 -25.42
CA PRO A 16 -2.99 -15.84 -26.88
C PRO A 16 -3.10 -17.32 -27.25
N GLY A 17 -4.30 -17.76 -27.63
CA GLY A 17 -4.65 -19.18 -27.67
C GLY A 17 -5.38 -19.55 -28.94
N ASP A 18 -4.94 -19.03 -30.09
CA ASP A 18 -5.62 -19.20 -31.39
C ASP A 18 -4.97 -18.40 -32.54
N GLY A 19 -3.74 -17.90 -32.37
CA GLY A 19 -3.05 -17.11 -33.42
C GLY A 19 -3.63 -15.71 -33.64
N LYS A 20 -4.56 -15.28 -32.78
CA LYS A 20 -5.15 -13.93 -32.84
C LYS A 20 -4.15 -12.87 -32.42
N SER A 21 -4.18 -11.75 -33.15
CA SER A 21 -3.39 -10.58 -32.84
C SER A 21 -3.82 -9.94 -31.51
N PHE A 22 -2.98 -9.03 -31.01
CA PHE A 22 -3.29 -8.27 -29.82
C PHE A 22 -4.59 -7.45 -29.98
N ASP A 23 -4.73 -6.75 -31.09
CA ASP A 23 -5.89 -5.89 -31.39
C ASP A 23 -7.17 -6.72 -31.53
N GLU A 24 -7.08 -7.91 -32.13
CA GLU A 24 -8.20 -8.85 -32.22
C GLU A 24 -8.66 -9.32 -30.82
N ARG A 25 -7.71 -9.58 -29.91
CA ARG A 25 -8.03 -9.96 -28.52
C ARG A 25 -8.64 -8.80 -27.76
N VAL A 26 -8.17 -7.57 -27.98
CA VAL A 26 -8.73 -6.35 -27.39
C VAL A 26 -10.19 -6.16 -27.84
N ALA A 27 -10.47 -6.28 -29.14
CA ALA A 27 -11.82 -6.15 -29.70
C ALA A 27 -12.79 -7.24 -29.19
N ILE A 28 -12.32 -8.49 -29.07
CA ILE A 28 -13.14 -9.58 -28.52
C ILE A 28 -13.49 -9.32 -27.05
N PHE A 29 -12.54 -8.79 -26.28
CA PHE A 29 -12.76 -8.53 -24.87
C PHE A 29 -13.64 -7.28 -24.64
N SER A 30 -13.48 -6.23 -25.45
CA SER A 30 -14.31 -5.02 -25.38
C SER A 30 -15.78 -5.30 -25.68
N GLN A 31 -16.09 -6.29 -26.53
CA GLN A 31 -17.47 -6.70 -26.84
C GLN A 31 -18.28 -7.09 -25.58
N ARG A 32 -17.62 -7.65 -24.56
CA ARG A 32 -18.29 -8.02 -23.29
C ARG A 32 -18.84 -6.82 -22.53
N PHE A 33 -18.28 -5.63 -22.75
CA PHE A 33 -18.76 -4.39 -22.15
C PHE A 33 -19.97 -3.86 -22.93
N LEU A 34 -19.92 -3.92 -24.26
CA LEU A 34 -21.06 -3.58 -25.12
C LEU A 34 -22.28 -4.46 -24.84
N ASP A 35 -22.08 -5.77 -24.67
CA ASP A 35 -23.16 -6.71 -24.36
C ASP A 35 -23.84 -6.42 -23.00
N ARG A 36 -23.18 -5.65 -22.13
CA ARG A 36 -23.68 -5.19 -20.82
C ARG A 36 -24.20 -3.74 -20.85
N GLY A 37 -24.18 -3.08 -22.01
CA GLY A 37 -24.56 -1.66 -22.16
C GLY A 37 -23.52 -0.69 -21.60
N GLU A 38 -22.27 -1.12 -21.43
CA GLU A 38 -21.17 -0.34 -20.87
C GLU A 38 -20.32 0.28 -22.00
N ASP A 39 -20.95 1.08 -22.87
CA ASP A 39 -20.32 1.60 -24.10
C ASP A 39 -19.04 2.40 -23.84
N GLY A 40 -18.99 3.17 -22.76
CA GLY A 40 -17.79 3.91 -22.34
C GLY A 40 -16.63 2.99 -21.95
N ALA A 41 -16.90 1.89 -21.25
CA ALA A 41 -15.87 0.93 -20.85
C ALA A 41 -15.32 0.17 -22.07
N ALA A 42 -16.17 -0.14 -23.06
CA ALA A 42 -15.74 -0.71 -24.33
C ALA A 42 -14.78 0.25 -25.08
N GLN A 43 -15.12 1.53 -25.14
CA GLN A 43 -14.31 2.53 -25.83
C GLN A 43 -12.96 2.76 -25.15
N ILE A 44 -12.92 2.81 -23.82
CA ILE A 44 -11.66 2.91 -23.05
C ILE A 44 -10.77 1.70 -23.33
N PHE A 45 -11.34 0.50 -23.35
CA PHE A 45 -10.58 -0.73 -23.55
C PHE A 45 -9.97 -0.83 -24.96
N LEU A 46 -10.71 -0.40 -25.99
CA LEU A 46 -10.25 -0.35 -27.37
C LEU A 46 -9.06 0.61 -27.57
N ASN A 47 -8.96 1.63 -26.74
CA ASN A 47 -7.95 2.69 -26.86
C ASN A 47 -6.95 2.69 -25.70
N LEU A 48 -6.84 1.57 -24.96
CA LEU A 48 -6.01 1.42 -23.77
C LEU A 48 -4.51 1.71 -24.02
N PHE A 49 -4.08 1.72 -25.28
CA PHE A 49 -2.69 1.99 -25.70
C PHE A 49 -2.55 3.14 -26.70
N ASP A 50 -3.65 3.86 -26.98
CA ASP A 50 -3.61 5.06 -27.82
C ASP A 50 -3.31 6.28 -26.94
N PRO A 51 -2.10 6.84 -27.01
CA PRO A 51 -1.69 7.93 -26.12
C PRO A 51 -2.52 9.20 -26.34
N ASP A 52 -2.98 9.46 -27.57
CA ASP A 52 -3.73 10.68 -27.89
C ASP A 52 -5.16 10.56 -27.35
N TYR A 53 -5.79 9.39 -27.52
CA TYR A 53 -7.10 9.10 -26.92
C TYR A 53 -7.06 9.17 -25.39
N LEU A 54 -6.02 8.60 -24.77
CA LEU A 54 -5.86 8.62 -23.31
C LEU A 54 -5.67 10.04 -22.78
N LEU A 55 -4.92 10.89 -23.48
CA LEU A 55 -4.72 12.29 -23.12
C LEU A 55 -5.97 13.14 -23.34
N GLU A 56 -6.67 12.96 -24.46
CA GLU A 56 -7.89 13.71 -24.79
C GLU A 56 -9.03 13.43 -23.80
N ASN A 57 -9.06 12.22 -23.23
CA ASN A 57 -10.11 11.78 -22.30
C ASN A 57 -9.66 11.78 -20.83
N ASP A 58 -8.50 12.35 -20.51
CA ASP A 58 -7.90 12.38 -19.16
C ASP A 58 -7.80 10.98 -18.49
N LEU A 59 -7.59 9.94 -19.29
CA LEU A 59 -7.54 8.54 -18.84
C LEU A 59 -6.12 8.15 -18.41
N VAL A 60 -5.86 8.17 -17.10
CA VAL A 60 -4.56 7.81 -16.52
C VAL A 60 -4.60 6.37 -15.95
N PHE A 61 -3.96 5.42 -16.62
CA PHE A 61 -3.71 4.08 -16.07
C PHE A 61 -2.37 4.05 -15.30
N ILE A 62 -2.45 4.41 -14.01
CA ILE A 62 -1.51 4.33 -12.86
C ILE A 62 0.01 4.17 -13.15
N GLY A 63 0.79 5.13 -12.63
CA GLY A 63 2.24 5.33 -12.86
C GLY A 63 3.21 4.27 -12.36
N SER A 64 4.49 4.43 -12.74
CA SER A 64 5.58 3.49 -12.43
C SER A 64 5.72 3.24 -10.91
N PRO A 65 6.17 2.04 -10.49
CA PRO A 65 6.50 1.76 -9.08
C PRO A 65 7.39 2.83 -8.45
N GLU A 66 8.28 3.44 -9.23
CA GLU A 66 9.13 4.55 -8.81
C GLU A 66 8.33 5.81 -8.45
N THR A 67 7.34 6.17 -9.27
CA THR A 67 6.48 7.34 -9.04
C THR A 67 5.57 7.13 -7.83
N VAL A 68 5.01 5.93 -7.69
CA VAL A 68 4.15 5.58 -6.54
C VAL A 68 4.96 5.60 -5.24
N THR A 69 6.14 4.97 -5.22
CA THR A 69 7.01 4.98 -4.04
C THR A 69 7.48 6.39 -3.69
N ARG A 70 7.82 7.23 -4.67
CA ARG A 70 8.19 8.63 -4.41
C ARG A 70 7.05 9.41 -3.75
N LYS A 71 5.82 9.30 -4.27
CA LYS A 71 4.65 9.97 -3.68
C LYS A 71 4.39 9.49 -2.24
N LEU A 72 4.52 8.18 -1.97
CA LEU A 72 4.42 7.62 -0.62
C LEU A 72 5.52 8.15 0.30
N HIS A 73 6.77 8.21 -0.17
CA HIS A 73 7.90 8.72 0.61
C HIS A 73 7.71 10.20 0.92
N ASP A 74 7.31 11.02 -0.05
CA ASP A 74 7.10 12.46 0.14
C ASP A 74 5.93 12.74 1.10
N ALA A 75 4.84 11.97 1.00
CA ALA A 75 3.71 12.08 1.93
C ALA A 75 4.13 11.67 3.34
N ALA A 76 4.80 10.53 3.48
CA ALA A 76 5.20 10.02 4.78
C ALA A 76 6.32 10.86 5.44
N ALA A 77 7.23 11.46 4.67
CA ALA A 77 8.20 12.43 5.17
C ALA A 77 7.51 13.69 5.73
N LYS A 78 6.30 14.00 5.25
CA LYS A 78 5.43 15.06 5.78
C LYS A 78 4.50 14.55 6.89
N GLY A 79 4.65 13.30 7.33
CA GLY A 79 3.84 12.67 8.37
C GLY A 79 2.41 12.30 7.94
N LEU A 80 2.14 12.22 6.64
CA LEU A 80 0.83 11.86 6.09
C LEU A 80 0.71 10.35 5.89
N PHE A 81 -0.40 9.73 6.31
CA PHE A 81 -0.65 8.30 6.12
C PHE A 81 -2.12 8.01 5.80
N ASN A 82 -2.35 6.92 5.04
CA ASN A 82 -3.69 6.57 4.57
C ASN A 82 -4.38 5.64 5.59
N THR A 83 -5.50 6.11 6.14
CA THR A 83 -6.19 5.45 7.25
C THR A 83 -7.56 4.88 6.85
N PHE A 84 -8.25 5.47 5.88
CA PHE A 84 -9.70 5.20 5.71
C PHE A 84 -10.13 4.61 4.35
N MET A 85 -9.32 4.63 3.28
CA MET A 85 -9.78 4.08 2.00
C MET A 85 -9.58 2.58 1.85
N GLY A 86 -10.69 1.90 2.12
CA GLY A 86 -10.97 0.51 1.83
C GLY A 86 -11.07 0.14 0.35
N GLU A 87 -10.80 1.02 -0.62
CA GLU A 87 -10.84 0.72 -2.07
C GLU A 87 -9.75 1.52 -2.83
N PHE A 88 -9.22 0.91 -3.89
CA PHE A 88 -8.11 1.40 -4.70
C PHE A 88 -8.20 2.89 -5.08
N ASN A 89 -7.19 3.70 -4.74
CA ASN A 89 -6.78 4.83 -5.58
C ASN A 89 -5.34 5.29 -5.27
N PHE A 90 -4.43 5.21 -6.24
CA PHE A 90 -3.20 6.04 -6.29
C PHE A 90 -3.39 7.19 -7.27
N SER A 91 -4.59 7.75 -7.31
CA SER A 91 -4.75 9.13 -7.75
C SER A 91 -4.06 10.04 -6.73
N ASP A 92 -3.60 11.20 -7.14
CA ASP A 92 -2.95 12.22 -6.29
C ASP A 92 -3.87 12.67 -5.12
N LEU A 93 -3.91 11.87 -4.04
CA LEU A 93 -4.86 12.03 -2.91
C LEU A 93 -4.80 13.44 -2.31
N PRO A 94 -5.97 14.01 -1.98
CA PRO A 94 -6.36 13.97 -0.57
C PRO A 94 -7.87 13.78 -0.41
N GLU A 95 -8.31 12.55 -0.20
CA GLU A 95 -9.68 12.35 0.30
C GLU A 95 -9.69 11.87 1.75
N ASP A 96 -8.68 11.08 2.20
CA ASP A 96 -8.73 10.34 3.47
C ASP A 96 -7.36 10.09 4.14
N VAL A 97 -6.40 10.97 3.85
CA VAL A 97 -5.05 10.95 4.43
C VAL A 97 -5.02 11.86 5.65
N VAL A 98 -4.53 11.36 6.77
CA VAL A 98 -4.48 12.11 8.03
C VAL A 98 -3.01 12.28 8.46
N PRO A 99 -2.58 13.45 8.95
CA PRO A 99 -1.27 13.62 9.55
C PRO A 99 -1.13 12.84 10.86
N ILE A 100 0.07 12.33 11.19
CA ILE A 100 0.33 11.65 12.48
C ILE A 100 0.08 12.55 13.69
N THR A 101 0.21 13.86 13.51
CA THR A 101 -0.04 14.86 14.56
C THR A 101 -1.52 15.21 14.73
N ALA A 102 -2.41 14.63 13.92
CA ALA A 102 -3.84 14.91 13.99
C ALA A 102 -4.58 13.91 14.87
N THR A 103 -5.90 14.06 14.92
CA THR A 103 -6.83 13.15 15.59
C THR A 103 -7.69 12.42 14.55
N VAL A 104 -8.25 11.28 14.93
CA VAL A 104 -9.25 10.54 14.15
C VAL A 104 -10.42 11.48 13.80
N PRO A 105 -10.79 11.64 12.52
CA PRO A 105 -11.87 12.52 12.11
C PRO A 105 -13.24 12.01 12.57
N SER A 106 -14.17 12.93 12.78
CA SER A 106 -15.58 12.67 13.02
C SER A 106 -16.37 12.67 11.71
N PRO A 107 -17.44 11.87 11.56
CA PRO A 107 -18.38 12.04 10.46
C PRO A 107 -18.95 13.46 10.38
N ASP A 108 -19.05 14.16 11.50
CA ASP A 108 -19.57 15.53 11.57
C ASP A 108 -18.60 16.58 10.98
N ASP A 109 -17.33 16.21 10.72
CA ASP A 109 -16.33 17.10 10.13
C ASP A 109 -16.54 17.33 8.62
N PHE A 110 -17.48 16.59 8.00
CA PHE A 110 -17.73 16.62 6.56
C PHE A 110 -19.15 17.11 6.27
N ASP A 111 -19.33 17.97 5.28
CA ASP A 111 -20.67 18.45 4.91
C ASP A 111 -21.43 17.49 3.98
N ASP A 112 -20.70 16.73 3.16
CA ASP A 112 -21.28 15.77 2.22
C ASP A 112 -21.83 14.53 2.95
N PRO A 113 -23.15 14.25 2.89
CA PRO A 113 -23.75 13.08 3.51
C PRO A 113 -23.14 11.75 3.08
N ALA A 114 -22.70 11.62 1.82
CA ALA A 114 -22.04 10.41 1.34
C ALA A 114 -20.69 10.21 2.04
N LYS A 115 -19.94 11.31 2.23
CA LYS A 115 -18.66 11.30 2.94
C LYS A 115 -18.85 11.00 4.44
N ARG A 116 -19.91 11.53 5.07
CA ARG A 116 -20.26 11.18 6.47
C ARG A 116 -20.46 9.67 6.66
N GLU A 117 -21.26 9.06 5.79
CA GLU A 117 -21.52 7.62 5.87
C GLU A 117 -20.28 6.79 5.57
N ALA A 118 -19.45 7.22 4.59
CA ALA A 118 -18.17 6.56 4.31
C ALA A 118 -17.23 6.60 5.53
N VAL A 119 -17.08 7.75 6.18
CA VAL A 119 -16.26 7.93 7.39
C VAL A 119 -16.79 7.06 8.52
N LYS A 120 -18.11 7.04 8.74
CA LYS A 120 -18.74 6.18 9.76
C LYS A 120 -18.45 4.70 9.53
N MET A 121 -18.59 4.20 8.30
CA MET A 121 -18.27 2.81 7.95
C MET A 121 -16.78 2.50 8.09
N ALA A 122 -15.92 3.48 7.84
CA ALA A 122 -14.48 3.34 7.98
C ALA A 122 -14.06 3.31 9.45
N LEU A 123 -14.65 4.17 10.30
CA LEU A 123 -14.45 4.17 11.75
C LEU A 123 -14.90 2.86 12.39
N GLU A 124 -16.05 2.33 11.99
CA GLU A 124 -16.54 1.03 12.47
C GLU A 124 -15.59 -0.10 12.09
N TYR A 125 -15.14 -0.14 10.82
CA TYR A 125 -14.21 -1.15 10.35
C TYR A 125 -12.85 -1.07 11.06
N MET A 126 -12.31 0.16 11.13
CA MET A 126 -11.01 0.45 11.72
C MET A 126 -11.05 0.45 13.24
N ASP A 127 -12.23 0.38 13.86
CA ASP A 127 -12.46 0.42 15.31
C ASP A 127 -11.71 1.59 15.94
N LEU A 128 -12.09 2.78 15.47
CA LEU A 128 -11.54 4.04 15.89
C LEU A 128 -12.66 4.94 16.41
N SER A 129 -12.39 5.64 17.50
CA SER A 129 -13.27 6.66 18.03
C SER A 129 -12.86 8.03 17.49
N PRO A 130 -13.78 8.87 17.02
CA PRO A 130 -13.49 10.26 16.66
C PRO A 130 -12.77 11.01 17.78
N GLY A 131 -11.83 11.88 17.41
CA GLY A 131 -11.05 12.69 18.35
C GLY A 131 -9.88 11.96 19.01
N THR A 132 -9.74 10.64 18.86
CA THR A 132 -8.55 9.92 19.34
C THR A 132 -7.29 10.44 18.63
N PRO A 133 -6.24 10.89 19.33
CA PRO A 133 -4.97 11.22 18.71
C PRO A 133 -4.41 10.03 17.92
N MET A 134 -3.92 10.28 16.70
CA MET A 134 -3.39 9.17 15.88
C MET A 134 -2.24 8.45 16.60
N THR A 135 -1.45 9.18 17.38
CA THR A 135 -0.33 8.65 18.19
C THR A 135 -0.73 7.85 19.43
N GLU A 136 -2.03 7.68 19.70
CA GLU A 136 -2.55 6.81 20.76
C GLU A 136 -3.09 5.48 20.24
N ILE A 137 -3.11 5.27 18.93
CA ILE A 137 -3.69 4.08 18.30
C ILE A 137 -2.68 2.91 18.42
N PRO A 138 -2.98 1.85 19.19
CA PRO A 138 -2.09 0.71 19.35
C PRO A 138 -2.03 -0.15 18.09
N ILE A 139 -0.88 -0.76 17.82
CA ILE A 139 -0.71 -1.71 16.72
C ILE A 139 -0.41 -3.11 17.25
N ASP A 140 -0.76 -4.12 16.47
CA ASP A 140 -0.43 -5.51 16.73
C ASP A 140 0.65 -6.03 15.77
N PHE A 141 0.70 -5.46 14.56
CA PHE A 141 1.62 -5.86 13.51
C PHE A 141 2.33 -4.65 12.90
N ALA A 142 3.58 -4.86 12.51
CA ALA A 142 4.31 -3.95 11.65
C ALA A 142 4.89 -4.70 10.45
N PHE A 143 4.77 -4.12 9.26
CA PHE A 143 5.23 -4.74 8.02
C PHE A 143 5.99 -3.72 7.17
N VAL A 144 7.29 -3.99 6.93
CA VAL A 144 8.13 -3.23 6.00
C VAL A 144 8.50 -4.12 4.84
N GLY A 145 8.19 -3.70 3.61
CA GLY A 145 8.72 -4.34 2.41
C GLY A 145 7.72 -4.80 1.34
N ALA A 146 8.08 -5.93 0.73
CA ALA A 146 7.68 -6.41 -0.60
C ALA A 146 8.14 -5.48 -1.74
N CYS A 147 7.60 -5.65 -2.94
CA CYS A 147 8.07 -4.94 -4.14
C CYS A 147 7.92 -3.41 -4.11
N THR A 148 7.08 -2.86 -3.23
CA THR A 148 6.81 -1.40 -3.20
C THR A 148 7.79 -0.63 -2.31
N ASN A 149 8.12 -1.15 -1.13
CA ASN A 149 8.92 -0.45 -0.10
C ASN A 149 9.93 -1.39 0.58
N GLY A 150 10.48 -2.33 -0.18
CA GLY A 150 11.54 -3.25 0.25
C GLY A 150 12.89 -2.97 -0.44
N ARG A 151 13.14 -1.73 -0.85
CA ARG A 151 14.41 -1.33 -1.47
C ARG A 151 15.50 -1.18 -0.40
N LEU A 152 16.76 -1.09 -0.83
CA LEU A 152 17.87 -1.02 0.12
C LEU A 152 17.79 0.25 0.97
N GLU A 153 17.39 1.38 0.39
CA GLU A 153 17.16 2.65 1.09
C GLU A 153 16.02 2.57 2.12
N ASP A 154 14.97 1.79 1.84
CA ASP A 154 13.87 1.55 2.77
C ASP A 154 14.36 0.78 4.00
N ILE A 155 15.16 -0.26 3.76
CA ILE A 155 15.74 -1.11 4.80
C ILE A 155 16.76 -0.32 5.64
N ARG A 156 17.56 0.56 5.02
CA ARG A 156 18.47 1.45 5.75
C ARG A 156 17.70 2.41 6.65
N ALA A 157 16.62 3.02 6.16
CA ALA A 157 15.77 3.90 6.97
C ALA A 157 15.12 3.13 8.14
N ALA A 158 14.63 1.92 7.89
CA ALA A 158 14.12 1.03 8.92
C ALA A 158 15.18 0.70 9.99
N ALA A 159 16.38 0.29 9.55
CA ALA A 159 17.48 -0.08 10.45
C ALA A 159 17.96 1.11 11.30
N ALA A 160 17.99 2.33 10.75
CA ALA A 160 18.37 3.53 11.48
C ALA A 160 17.49 3.77 12.71
N ILE A 161 16.17 3.62 12.56
CA ILE A 161 15.22 3.76 13.67
C ILE A 161 15.29 2.55 14.62
N ALA A 162 15.44 1.34 14.08
CA ALA A 162 15.48 0.12 14.89
C ALA A 162 16.73 0.02 15.79
N LYS A 163 17.84 0.62 15.39
CA LYS A 163 19.14 0.51 16.07
C LYS A 163 19.05 0.89 17.55
N GLY A 164 19.45 -0.03 18.42
CA GLY A 164 19.45 0.17 19.87
C GLY A 164 18.07 0.10 20.53
N ARG A 165 17.02 -0.25 19.78
CA ARG A 165 15.64 -0.40 20.26
C ARG A 165 15.19 -1.85 20.16
N LYS A 166 14.01 -2.15 20.70
CA LYS A 166 13.36 -3.46 20.61
C LYS A 166 11.91 -3.27 20.18
N VAL A 167 11.40 -4.20 19.38
CA VAL A 167 9.98 -4.32 19.06
C VAL A 167 9.20 -4.44 20.38
N ALA A 168 8.10 -3.69 20.48
CA ALA A 168 7.28 -3.65 21.67
C ALA A 168 6.66 -5.02 21.98
N GLU A 169 6.41 -5.29 23.26
CA GLU A 169 5.81 -6.55 23.69
C GLU A 169 4.43 -6.76 23.02
N GLY A 170 4.22 -7.95 22.45
CA GLY A 170 2.97 -8.30 21.77
C GLY A 170 2.86 -7.82 20.33
N VAL A 171 3.85 -7.08 19.79
CA VAL A 171 3.89 -6.70 18.38
C VAL A 171 4.65 -7.72 17.55
N THR A 172 4.06 -8.15 16.43
CA THR A 172 4.76 -8.97 15.42
C THR A 172 5.25 -8.06 14.29
N ALA A 173 6.57 -7.98 14.10
CA ALA A 173 7.16 -7.06 13.13
C ALA A 173 7.97 -7.81 12.06
N LEU A 174 7.67 -7.57 10.78
CA LEU A 174 8.28 -8.27 9.64
C LEU A 174 9.03 -7.28 8.76
N ILE A 175 10.20 -7.69 8.28
CA ILE A 175 10.92 -7.02 7.20
C ILE A 175 11.06 -7.99 6.03
N VAL A 176 10.62 -7.56 4.84
CA VAL A 176 10.62 -8.37 3.62
C VAL A 176 11.36 -7.63 2.50
N PRO A 177 12.60 -8.04 2.18
CA PRO A 177 13.35 -7.42 1.08
C PRO A 177 12.61 -7.52 -0.26
N GLY A 178 12.74 -6.51 -1.11
CA GLY A 178 12.06 -6.44 -2.40
C GLY A 178 12.61 -7.44 -3.43
N SER A 179 13.84 -7.93 -3.23
CA SER A 179 14.47 -8.97 -4.06
C SER A 179 15.62 -9.66 -3.31
N GLY A 180 16.12 -10.77 -3.86
CA GLY A 180 17.30 -11.47 -3.33
C GLY A 180 18.55 -10.59 -3.31
N LEU A 181 18.77 -9.78 -4.35
CA LEU A 181 19.90 -8.85 -4.42
C LEU A 181 19.85 -7.81 -3.29
N ILE A 182 18.66 -7.26 -3.00
CA ILE A 182 18.50 -6.29 -1.91
C ILE A 182 18.73 -6.96 -0.55
N LYS A 183 18.26 -8.20 -0.39
CA LYS A 183 18.51 -8.99 0.83
C LYS A 183 20.00 -9.20 1.06
N GLU A 184 20.72 -9.68 0.05
CA GLU A 184 22.17 -9.89 0.12
C GLU A 184 22.92 -8.60 0.45
N GLN A 185 22.54 -7.48 -0.17
CA GLN A 185 23.14 -6.17 0.12
C GLN A 185 22.87 -5.72 1.55
N ALA A 186 21.62 -5.87 2.04
CA ALA A 186 21.25 -5.50 3.40
C ALA A 186 21.99 -6.36 4.45
N GLU A 187 22.22 -7.64 4.15
CA GLU A 187 23.00 -8.55 5.00
C GLU A 187 24.48 -8.16 5.00
N GLN A 188 25.07 -7.86 3.83
CA GLN A 188 26.46 -7.40 3.71
C GLN A 188 26.71 -6.08 4.45
N GLU A 189 25.72 -5.19 4.51
CA GLU A 189 25.79 -3.92 5.26
C GLU A 189 25.49 -4.08 6.76
N GLY A 190 25.15 -5.28 7.23
CA GLY A 190 24.77 -5.54 8.63
C GLY A 190 23.41 -4.94 9.03
N LEU A 191 22.58 -4.53 8.06
CA LEU A 191 21.25 -3.98 8.31
C LEU A 191 20.29 -5.06 8.82
N ALA A 192 20.41 -6.28 8.27
CA ALA A 192 19.63 -7.42 8.71
C ALA A 192 19.86 -7.72 10.19
N ASP A 193 21.11 -7.71 10.65
CA ASP A 193 21.46 -7.95 12.05
C ASP A 193 20.86 -6.90 12.98
N ILE A 194 20.90 -5.61 12.60
CA ILE A 194 20.27 -4.53 13.39
C ILE A 194 18.76 -4.78 13.56
N LEU A 195 18.08 -5.20 12.50
CA LEU A 195 16.64 -5.44 12.50
C LEU A 195 16.29 -6.70 13.29
N ILE A 196 17.05 -7.78 13.11
CA ILE A 196 16.89 -9.03 13.87
C ILE A 196 17.14 -8.79 15.36
N ASP A 197 18.21 -8.06 15.70
CA ASP A 197 18.51 -7.68 17.07
C ASP A 197 17.37 -6.85 17.67
N ALA A 198 16.76 -5.95 16.90
CA ALA A 198 15.58 -5.23 17.37
C ALA A 198 14.34 -6.13 17.56
N GLY A 199 14.35 -7.36 17.06
CA GLY A 199 13.25 -8.33 17.22
C GLY A 199 12.33 -8.42 15.99
N PHE A 200 12.76 -7.88 14.85
CA PHE A 200 12.04 -8.05 13.59
C PHE A 200 12.31 -9.43 13.00
N GLU A 201 11.27 -10.02 12.40
CA GLU A 201 11.40 -11.21 11.57
C GLU A 201 11.96 -10.82 10.20
N TRP A 202 13.22 -11.22 9.95
CA TRP A 202 13.87 -11.08 8.65
C TRP A 202 13.41 -12.17 7.69
N ARG A 203 12.58 -11.83 6.71
CA ARG A 203 11.97 -12.80 5.79
C ARG A 203 12.71 -12.93 4.47
N GLU A 204 12.38 -13.99 3.74
CA GLU A 204 12.78 -14.16 2.35
C GLU A 204 12.02 -13.19 1.42
N PRO A 205 12.63 -12.75 0.30
CA PRO A 205 11.98 -11.84 -0.63
C PRO A 205 10.70 -12.46 -1.21
N GLY A 206 9.63 -11.66 -1.25
CA GLY A 206 8.34 -12.10 -1.78
C GLY A 206 7.21 -11.12 -1.50
N CYS A 207 6.00 -11.46 -1.93
CA CYS A 207 4.82 -10.61 -1.70
C CYS A 207 4.42 -10.53 -0.22
N SER A 208 4.58 -11.62 0.55
CA SER A 208 4.23 -11.70 1.97
C SER A 208 2.87 -11.03 2.28
N MET A 209 2.80 -10.27 3.38
CA MET A 209 1.61 -9.58 3.87
C MET A 209 1.09 -8.50 2.90
N CYS A 210 1.86 -8.07 1.89
CA CYS A 210 1.36 -7.14 0.87
C CYS A 210 0.26 -7.78 -0.01
N LEU A 211 0.28 -9.11 -0.16
CA LEU A 211 -0.74 -9.87 -0.88
C LEU A 211 -1.57 -10.78 0.03
N ALA A 212 -1.00 -11.25 1.16
CA ALA A 212 -1.66 -12.10 2.16
C ALA A 212 -2.32 -13.38 1.57
N MET A 213 -1.77 -13.89 0.47
CA MET A 213 -2.12 -15.21 -0.10
C MET A 213 -1.21 -16.33 0.43
N ASN A 214 -0.25 -15.99 1.28
CA ASN A 214 0.65 -16.87 1.99
C ASN A 214 0.29 -16.90 3.50
N PRO A 215 1.04 -17.62 4.35
CA PRO A 215 0.79 -17.65 5.80
C PRO A 215 0.93 -16.31 6.52
N ASP A 216 1.68 -15.34 5.96
CA ASP A 216 1.80 -14.01 6.55
C ASP A 216 0.50 -13.22 6.34
N LYS A 217 -0.36 -13.23 7.37
CA LYS A 217 -1.64 -12.53 7.38
C LYS A 217 -1.84 -11.82 8.71
N VAL A 218 -2.47 -10.66 8.67
CA VAL A 218 -2.96 -9.97 9.85
C VAL A 218 -4.27 -10.65 10.28
N PRO A 219 -4.37 -11.15 11.52
CA PRO A 219 -5.60 -11.78 12.00
C PRO A 219 -6.80 -10.80 12.05
N PRO A 220 -8.05 -11.31 12.03
CA PRO A 220 -9.24 -10.47 12.17
C PRO A 220 -9.19 -9.57 13.41
N GLY A 221 -9.54 -8.30 13.23
CA GLY A 221 -9.56 -7.28 14.29
C GLY A 221 -8.18 -6.72 14.67
N LYS A 222 -7.09 -7.33 14.20
CA LYS A 222 -5.72 -6.88 14.49
C LYS A 222 -5.33 -5.70 13.61
N ARG A 223 -4.52 -4.81 14.16
CA ARG A 223 -4.09 -3.57 13.52
C ARG A 223 -2.65 -3.67 13.02
N CYS A 224 -2.42 -3.25 11.78
CA CYS A 224 -1.11 -3.30 11.13
C CYS A 224 -0.67 -1.91 10.69
N ALA A 225 0.57 -1.53 11.01
CA ALA A 225 1.29 -0.45 10.34
C ALA A 225 2.13 -1.04 9.21
N ALA A 226 1.74 -0.77 7.96
CA ALA A 226 2.32 -1.43 6.80
C ALA A 226 2.89 -0.42 5.79
N THR A 227 4.00 -0.78 5.16
CA THR A 227 4.53 -0.09 3.99
C THR A 227 4.00 -0.68 2.68
N SER A 228 2.87 -1.40 2.73
CA SER A 228 2.20 -1.78 1.50
C SER A 228 1.65 -0.52 0.83
N ASN A 229 1.22 -0.65 -0.41
CA ASN A 229 0.62 0.46 -1.12
C ASN A 229 -0.92 0.39 -1.06
N ARG A 230 -1.50 -0.72 -0.57
CA ARG A 230 -2.95 -0.95 -0.55
C ARG A 230 -3.39 -1.46 0.81
N ASN A 231 -4.42 -0.83 1.36
CA ASN A 231 -5.08 -1.21 2.62
C ASN A 231 -6.59 -1.44 2.47
N PHE A 232 -7.07 -1.77 1.26
CA PHE A 232 -8.48 -2.09 1.07
C PHE A 232 -8.95 -3.22 1.98
N LYS A 233 -10.25 -3.24 2.33
CA LYS A 233 -10.78 -4.21 3.30
C LYS A 233 -10.43 -5.64 2.89
N GLY A 234 -9.83 -6.40 3.80
CA GLY A 234 -9.43 -7.78 3.54
C GLY A 234 -8.05 -7.96 2.87
N ARG A 235 -7.35 -6.88 2.49
CA ARG A 235 -6.10 -6.96 1.72
C ARG A 235 -4.98 -7.70 2.43
N GLN A 236 -4.72 -7.41 3.69
CA GLN A 236 -3.65 -8.05 4.48
C GLN A 236 -4.15 -9.25 5.31
N GLY A 237 -5.41 -9.63 5.11
CA GLY A 237 -6.13 -10.58 5.94
C GLY A 237 -7.56 -10.13 6.15
N ARG A 238 -8.47 -11.10 6.33
CA ARG A 238 -9.88 -10.83 6.60
C ARG A 238 -10.00 -9.95 7.85
N ASP A 239 -10.77 -8.85 7.73
CA ASP A 239 -11.06 -7.91 8.83
C ASP A 239 -9.80 -7.33 9.51
N SER A 240 -8.69 -7.22 8.76
CA SER A 240 -7.45 -6.57 9.21
C SER A 240 -7.54 -5.04 9.11
N ARG A 241 -7.02 -4.33 10.11
CA ARG A 241 -7.08 -2.87 10.21
C ARG A 241 -5.73 -2.27 9.83
N THR A 242 -5.55 -1.94 8.56
CA THR A 242 -4.23 -1.59 8.02
C THR A 242 -4.06 -0.09 7.81
N HIS A 243 -2.95 0.45 8.30
CA HIS A 243 -2.51 1.85 8.13
C HIS A 243 -1.30 1.88 7.20
N LEU A 244 -1.35 2.66 6.13
CA LEU A 244 -0.24 2.76 5.17
C LEU A 244 0.73 3.86 5.57
N VAL A 245 1.96 3.48 5.97
CA VAL A 245 2.98 4.39 6.50
C VAL A 245 4.32 4.18 5.79
N SER A 246 5.30 5.08 5.98
CA SER A 246 6.68 4.84 5.51
C SER A 246 7.38 3.72 6.29
N PRO A 247 8.49 3.18 5.75
CA PRO A 247 9.36 2.25 6.48
C PRO A 247 9.77 2.75 7.87
N ALA A 248 10.21 4.00 7.96
CA ALA A 248 10.65 4.59 9.23
C ALA A 248 9.51 4.67 10.26
N MET A 249 8.31 5.06 9.83
CA MET A 249 7.11 5.11 10.66
C MET A 249 6.59 3.72 11.07
N ALA A 250 6.67 2.72 10.18
CA ALA A 250 6.32 1.34 10.52
C ALA A 250 7.25 0.78 11.59
N VAL A 251 8.55 1.05 11.51
CA VAL A 251 9.52 0.67 12.55
C VAL A 251 9.29 1.46 13.83
N ALA A 252 9.05 2.78 13.76
CA ALA A 252 8.70 3.59 14.90
C ALA A 252 7.49 3.03 15.65
N ALA A 253 6.46 2.63 14.90
CA ALA A 253 5.28 2.01 15.47
C ALA A 253 5.59 0.64 16.09
N ALA A 254 6.41 -0.16 15.43
CA ALA A 254 6.82 -1.49 15.92
C ALA A 254 7.53 -1.41 17.28
N VAL A 255 8.43 -0.45 17.45
CA VAL A 255 9.23 -0.32 18.69
C VAL A 255 8.49 0.41 19.82
N THR A 256 7.40 1.11 19.51
CA THR A 256 6.58 1.83 20.51
C THR A 256 5.24 1.16 20.82
N GLY A 257 4.81 0.19 19.99
CA GLY A 257 3.55 -0.53 20.17
C GLY A 257 2.30 0.20 19.68
N LYS A 258 2.46 1.36 19.06
CA LYS A 258 1.37 2.23 18.61
C LYS A 258 1.81 3.07 17.41
N LEU A 259 0.89 3.65 16.66
CA LEU A 259 1.26 4.62 15.64
C LEU A 259 2.06 5.74 16.30
N THR A 260 3.21 6.09 15.73
CA THR A 260 4.17 7.01 16.35
C THR A 260 4.74 7.92 15.30
N ASP A 261 4.90 9.19 15.65
CA ASP A 261 5.65 10.14 14.85
C ASP A 261 7.14 9.81 14.94
N VAL A 262 7.73 9.37 13.83
CA VAL A 262 9.13 8.95 13.78
C VAL A 262 10.09 10.05 14.20
N ARG A 263 9.70 11.33 14.08
CA ARG A 263 10.52 12.48 14.49
C ARG A 263 10.77 12.53 16.00
N GLU A 264 10.01 11.79 16.79
CA GLU A 264 10.25 11.62 18.23
C GLU A 264 11.35 10.60 18.54
N LEU A 265 11.80 9.84 17.53
CA LEU A 265 12.80 8.76 17.65
C LEU A 265 14.10 9.03 16.88
N ASP A 266 14.13 10.06 16.03
CA ASP A 266 15.29 10.49 15.23
C ASP A 266 16.26 11.39 16.02
#